data_AF-G5SMH1-F1
#
_entry.id   AF-G5SMH1-F1
#
_cell.length_a   1.000
_cell.length_b   1.000
_cell.length_c   1.000
_cell.angle_alpha   90.00
_cell.angle_beta   90.00
_cell.angle_gamma   90.00
#
_symmetry.space_group_name_H-M   'P 1'
#
loop_
_entity.id
_entity.type
_entity.pdbx_description
1 polymer ?
#
loop_
_entity_poly.entity_id
_entity_poly.type
_entity_poly.pdbx_seq_one_letter_code
_entity_poly.pdbx_strand_id
1 'polypeptide(L)'
;MKCKKCGTENPSLKKCCTNCGAYLEGWTVNNVTREVGYRGGDGLFYESEEDYLTKVEQLKNNQPMIPYKTSRDYSRLKQLLNEGNEIVCFSLKSKECALAKKQTFCDGQNFGYNFGCFHIFDHDLEEATFEQLCELYDVEFIEPDK
;
A
#
# COMPACT_ATOMS: atom_id res chain seq x y z
N MET A 1 -3.06 13.37 -27.26
CA MET A 1 -2.66 12.20 -26.45
C MET A 1 -3.23 12.37 -25.06
N LYS A 2 -4.02 11.40 -24.61
CA LYS A 2 -4.71 11.48 -23.33
C LYS A 2 -3.78 11.09 -22.18
N CYS A 3 -3.71 11.92 -21.15
CA CYS A 3 -2.92 11.59 -19.96
C CYS A 3 -3.56 10.43 -19.18
N LYS A 4 -2.85 9.32 -19.01
CA LYS A 4 -3.34 8.16 -18.23
C LYS A 4 -3.56 8.49 -16.74
N LYS A 5 -2.89 9.50 -16.19
CA LYS A 5 -3.01 9.90 -14.77
C LYS A 5 -4.23 10.79 -14.47
N CYS A 6 -4.53 11.78 -15.31
CA CYS A 6 -5.57 12.78 -15.02
C CYS A 6 -6.62 12.96 -16.12
N GLY A 7 -6.49 12.24 -17.24
CA GLY A 7 -7.45 12.28 -18.34
C GLY A 7 -7.35 13.50 -19.26
N THR A 8 -6.53 14.50 -18.96
CA THR A 8 -6.35 15.69 -19.81
C THR A 8 -5.83 15.32 -21.20
N GLU A 9 -6.43 15.89 -22.25
CA GLU A 9 -5.93 15.81 -23.62
C GLU A 9 -4.74 16.74 -23.82
N ASN A 10 -3.64 16.19 -24.34
CA ASN A 10 -2.42 16.93 -24.61
C ASN A 10 -2.08 16.92 -26.10
N PRO A 11 -1.36 17.94 -26.61
CA PRO A 11 -0.81 17.90 -27.97
C PRO A 11 0.01 16.63 -28.23
N SER A 12 0.06 16.19 -29.49
CA SER A 12 0.90 15.06 -29.89
C SER A 12 2.38 15.30 -29.57
N LEU A 13 3.11 14.23 -29.23
CA LEU A 13 4.56 14.24 -28.95
C LEU A 13 5.01 15.07 -27.73
N LYS A 14 4.10 15.69 -26.95
CA LYS A 14 4.45 16.32 -25.66
C LYS A 14 5.01 15.26 -24.71
N LYS A 15 6.10 15.61 -24.00
CA LYS A 15 6.73 14.71 -23.02
C LYS A 15 5.90 14.54 -21.75
N CYS A 16 5.33 15.64 -21.25
CA CYS A 16 4.61 15.70 -19.98
C CYS A 16 3.24 16.34 -20.14
N CYS A 17 2.29 15.93 -19.31
CA CYS A 17 0.95 16.47 -19.22
C CYS A 17 1.00 17.93 -18.77
N THR A 18 0.30 18.82 -19.49
CA THR A 18 0.20 20.25 -19.14
C THR A 18 -0.57 20.51 -17.86
N ASN A 19 -1.44 19.58 -17.45
CA ASN A 19 -2.27 19.73 -16.26
C ASN A 19 -1.61 19.15 -15.00
N CYS A 20 -1.17 17.88 -15.02
CA CYS A 20 -0.69 17.19 -13.83
C CYS A 20 0.82 16.91 -13.80
N GLY A 21 1.57 17.31 -14.84
CA GLY A 21 3.02 17.11 -14.94
C GLY A 21 3.49 15.68 -15.19
N ALA A 22 2.60 14.69 -15.18
CA ALA A 22 2.96 13.28 -15.43
C ALA A 22 3.51 13.07 -16.84
N TYR A 23 4.43 12.12 -17.01
CA TYR A 23 4.91 11.71 -18.31
C TYR A 23 3.77 11.14 -19.15
N LEU A 24 3.79 11.47 -20.44
CA LEU A 24 2.81 11.00 -21.39
C LEU A 24 3.39 9.80 -22.14
N GLU A 25 2.81 8.64 -21.89
CA GLU A 25 3.14 7.38 -22.54
C GLU A 25 2.79 7.38 -24.03
N GLY A 26 3.63 6.73 -24.83
CA GLY A 26 3.37 6.52 -26.25
C GLY A 26 4.63 6.63 -27.11
N TRP A 27 4.43 6.44 -28.42
CA TRP A 27 5.48 6.56 -29.42
C TRP A 27 6.16 7.94 -29.40
N THR A 28 7.49 7.94 -29.44
CA THR A 28 8.34 9.13 -29.39
C THR A 28 9.60 8.93 -30.23
N VAL A 29 10.33 10.01 -30.45
CA VAL A 29 11.69 9.97 -31.01
C VAL A 29 12.69 10.26 -29.89
N ASN A 30 13.77 9.49 -29.84
CA ASN A 30 14.92 9.81 -28.99
C ASN A 30 15.71 10.95 -29.63
N ASN A 31 15.81 12.10 -28.96
CA ASN A 31 16.48 13.27 -29.53
C ASN A 31 18.01 13.10 -29.66
N VAL A 32 18.60 12.14 -28.93
CA VAL A 32 20.03 11.84 -28.98
C VAL A 32 20.33 10.86 -30.11
N THR A 33 19.65 9.71 -30.14
CA THR A 33 19.93 8.64 -31.11
C THR A 33 19.17 8.78 -32.43
N ARG A 34 18.13 9.65 -32.47
CA ARG A 34 17.19 9.81 -33.59
C ARG A 34 16.31 8.59 -33.87
N GLU A 35 16.34 7.59 -33.00
CA GLU A 35 15.53 6.39 -33.14
C GLU A 35 14.08 6.66 -32.73
N VAL A 36 13.16 5.97 -33.40
CA VAL A 36 11.75 5.90 -33.01
C VAL A 36 11.62 4.77 -31.98
N GLY A 37 10.89 5.04 -30.91
CA GLY A 37 10.62 4.06 -29.87
C GLY A 37 9.45 4.48 -28.99
N TYR A 38 9.33 3.86 -27.83
CA TYR A 38 8.23 4.07 -26.92
C TYR A 38 8.69 4.80 -25.65
N ARG A 39 7.89 5.76 -25.17
CA ARG A 39 8.12 6.40 -23.87
C ARG A 39 7.23 5.77 -22.81
N GLY A 40 7.84 5.25 -21.75
CA GLY A 40 7.13 4.71 -20.60
C GLY A 40 6.54 5.79 -19.69
N GLY A 41 5.66 5.38 -18.76
CA GLY A 41 5.03 6.28 -17.78
C GLY A 41 6.01 6.84 -16.75
N ASP A 42 7.20 6.24 -16.68
CA ASP A 42 8.37 6.71 -15.93
C ASP A 42 9.19 7.77 -16.69
N GLY A 43 8.86 8.02 -17.95
CA GLY A 43 9.53 9.00 -18.81
C GLY A 43 10.79 8.49 -19.51
N LEU A 44 11.12 7.20 -19.38
CA LEU A 44 12.24 6.56 -20.05
C LEU A 44 11.90 6.17 -21.50
N PHE A 45 12.95 5.99 -22.32
CA PHE A 45 12.84 5.55 -23.71
C PHE A 45 13.08 4.04 -23.80
N TYR A 46 12.26 3.38 -24.61
CA TYR A 46 12.26 1.95 -24.88
C TYR A 46 12.25 1.72 -26.39
N GLU A 47 12.80 0.60 -26.83
CA GLU A 47 12.91 0.31 -28.27
C GLU A 47 11.52 0.10 -28.92
N SER A 48 10.57 -0.47 -28.17
CA SER A 48 9.18 -0.65 -28.60
C SER A 48 8.21 -0.64 -27.40
N GLU A 49 6.91 -0.69 -27.69
CA GLU A 49 5.88 -0.86 -26.65
C GLU A 49 6.02 -2.23 -25.95
N GLU A 50 6.39 -3.29 -26.67
CA GLU A 50 6.64 -4.62 -26.13
C GLU A 50 7.85 -4.65 -25.18
N ASP A 51 8.95 -3.94 -25.50
CA ASP A 51 10.11 -3.79 -24.61
C ASP A 51 9.70 -3.10 -23.29
N TYR A 52 8.91 -2.04 -23.38
CA TYR A 52 8.35 -1.36 -22.21
C TYR A 52 7.48 -2.30 -21.36
N LEU A 53 6.51 -2.99 -21.97
CA LEU A 53 5.61 -3.90 -21.27
C LEU A 53 6.37 -5.05 -20.60
N THR A 54 7.35 -5.64 -21.29
CA THR A 54 8.21 -6.70 -20.75
C THR A 54 8.99 -6.22 -19.52
N LYS A 55 9.57 -5.02 -19.57
CA LYS A 55 10.31 -4.45 -18.43
C LYS A 55 9.39 -4.11 -17.26
N VAL A 56 8.19 -3.61 -17.52
CA VAL A 56 7.17 -3.38 -16.47
C VAL A 56 6.77 -4.70 -15.81
N GLU A 57 6.58 -5.75 -16.59
CA GLU A 57 6.23 -7.07 -16.08
C GLU A 57 7.39 -7.69 -15.28
N GLN A 58 8.62 -7.58 -15.76
CA GLN A 58 9.81 -7.97 -15.01
C GLN A 58 9.93 -7.20 -13.68
N LEU A 59 9.65 -5.90 -13.65
CA LEU A 59 9.65 -5.12 -12.42
C LEU A 59 8.56 -5.56 -11.44
N LYS A 60 7.37 -5.92 -11.93
CA LYS A 60 6.30 -6.50 -11.10
C LYS A 60 6.69 -7.86 -10.53
N ASN A 61 7.34 -8.70 -11.33
CA ASN A 61 7.76 -10.05 -10.93
C ASN A 61 9.02 -10.06 -10.06
N ASN A 62 9.86 -9.02 -10.18
CA ASN A 62 11.06 -8.81 -9.38
C ASN A 62 10.82 -7.94 -8.14
N GLN A 63 9.59 -7.46 -7.91
CA GLN A 63 9.24 -6.98 -6.58
C GLN A 63 9.35 -8.19 -5.65
N PRO A 64 10.23 -8.15 -4.63
CA PRO A 64 10.28 -9.22 -3.66
C PRO A 64 8.91 -9.26 -2.98
N MET A 65 8.12 -10.28 -3.32
CA MET A 65 7.08 -10.78 -2.44
C MET A 65 7.82 -11.18 -1.18
N ILE A 66 7.90 -10.29 -0.19
CA ILE A 66 8.41 -10.65 1.13
C ILE A 66 7.43 -11.71 1.63
N PRO A 67 7.82 -13.00 1.73
CA PRO A 67 6.92 -14.01 2.22
C PRO A 67 6.64 -13.65 3.67
N TYR A 68 5.38 -13.36 3.98
CA TYR A 68 4.95 -13.11 5.34
C TYR A 68 4.09 -14.27 5.82
N LYS A 69 4.22 -14.58 7.10
CA LYS A 69 3.34 -15.52 7.77
C LYS A 69 2.27 -14.72 8.52
N THR A 70 1.02 -15.12 8.35
CA THR A 70 -0.06 -14.58 9.16
C THR A 70 -0.31 -15.43 10.40
N SER A 71 -0.88 -14.81 11.43
CA SER A 71 -1.22 -15.45 12.69
C SER A 71 -2.54 -14.91 13.24
N ARG A 72 -3.19 -15.74 14.06
CA ARG A 72 -4.34 -15.39 14.91
C ARG A 72 -4.02 -15.58 16.40
N ASP A 73 -2.74 -15.65 16.75
CA ASP A 73 -2.31 -15.61 18.15
C ASP A 73 -2.49 -14.20 18.72
N TYR A 74 -3.71 -13.93 19.21
CA TYR A 74 -4.07 -12.61 19.71
C TYR A 74 -3.32 -12.22 20.99
N SER A 75 -2.89 -13.20 21.79
CA SER A 75 -2.05 -12.91 22.95
C SER A 75 -0.69 -12.39 22.50
N ARG A 76 -0.10 -12.98 21.44
CA ARG A 76 1.12 -12.45 20.81
C ARG A 76 0.89 -11.08 20.18
N LEU A 77 -0.20 -10.88 19.46
CA LEU A 77 -0.55 -9.58 18.88
C LEU A 77 -0.65 -8.49 19.97
N LYS A 78 -1.37 -8.77 21.05
CA LYS A 78 -1.51 -7.87 22.20
C LYS A 78 -0.16 -7.53 22.81
N GLN A 79 0.73 -8.50 22.96
CA GLN A 79 2.08 -8.27 23.46
C GLN A 79 2.85 -7.31 22.54
N LEU A 80 2.87 -7.57 21.23
CA LEU A 80 3.56 -6.76 20.24
C LEU A 80 3.07 -5.30 20.26
N LEU A 81 1.76 -5.10 20.32
CA LEU A 81 1.16 -3.76 20.38
C LEU A 81 1.47 -3.05 21.71
N ASN A 82 1.52 -3.77 22.83
CA ASN A 82 1.91 -3.21 24.13
C ASN A 82 3.39 -2.84 24.20
N GLU A 83 4.25 -3.54 23.47
CA GLU A 83 5.66 -3.18 23.29
C GLU A 83 5.85 -1.95 22.38
N GLY A 84 4.76 -1.42 21.80
CA GLY A 84 4.77 -0.22 20.96
C GLY A 84 5.00 -0.51 19.48
N ASN A 85 4.99 -1.78 19.06
CA ASN A 85 5.12 -2.12 17.65
C ASN A 85 3.85 -1.73 16.87
N GLU A 86 4.05 -1.31 15.63
CA GLU A 86 2.99 -1.12 14.65
C GLU A 86 2.89 -2.40 13.78
N ILE A 87 1.75 -3.08 13.82
CA ILE A 87 1.57 -4.42 13.24
C ILE A 87 0.50 -4.40 12.15
N VAL A 88 0.83 -4.90 10.96
CA VAL A 88 -0.15 -5.02 9.87
C VAL A 88 -1.20 -6.06 10.24
N CYS A 89 -2.45 -5.61 10.34
CA CYS A 89 -3.61 -6.45 10.65
C CYS A 89 -4.65 -6.36 9.53
N PHE A 90 -5.34 -7.47 9.33
CA PHE A 90 -6.46 -7.66 8.44
C PHE A 90 -7.70 -7.91 9.28
N SER A 91 -8.75 -7.11 9.08
CA SER A 91 -10.08 -7.42 9.58
C SER A 91 -10.83 -8.09 8.43
N LEU A 92 -10.97 -9.41 8.50
CA LEU A 92 -11.61 -10.16 7.42
C LEU A 92 -13.12 -9.89 7.35
N LYS A 93 -13.71 -9.51 8.48
CA LYS A 93 -15.11 -9.08 8.57
C LYS A 93 -15.38 -7.78 7.81
N SER A 94 -14.51 -6.77 7.97
CA SER A 94 -14.64 -5.51 7.21
C SER A 94 -13.92 -5.53 5.86
N LYS A 95 -13.11 -6.56 5.58
CA LYS A 95 -12.25 -6.69 4.39
C LYS A 95 -11.25 -5.54 4.25
N GLU A 96 -10.68 -5.12 5.38
CA GLU A 96 -9.75 -3.99 5.45
C GLU A 96 -8.41 -4.42 6.02
N CYS A 97 -7.36 -3.72 5.57
CA CYS A 97 -5.99 -3.87 6.04
C CYS A 97 -5.56 -2.56 6.68
N ALA A 98 -5.02 -2.63 7.89
CA ALA A 98 -4.56 -1.46 8.62
C ALA A 98 -3.28 -1.76 9.39
N LEU A 99 -2.50 -0.70 9.64
CA LEU A 99 -1.36 -0.76 10.54
C LEU A 99 -1.87 -0.54 11.97
N ALA A 100 -2.05 -1.63 12.70
CA ALA A 100 -2.59 -1.60 14.05
C ALA A 100 -1.55 -1.15 15.07
N LYS A 101 -1.99 -0.40 16.07
CA LYS A 101 -1.11 0.10 17.13
C LYS A 101 -1.84 0.38 18.43
N LYS A 102 -1.12 0.27 19.54
CA LYS A 102 -1.56 0.88 20.79
C LYS A 102 -1.32 2.38 20.72
N GLN A 103 -2.37 3.15 20.98
CA GLN A 103 -2.36 4.60 20.90
C GLN A 103 -2.99 5.19 22.16
N THR A 104 -2.44 6.30 22.62
CA THR A 104 -3.08 7.14 23.65
C THR A 104 -4.05 8.11 23.00
N PHE A 105 -5.25 8.22 23.56
CA PHE A 105 -6.31 9.12 23.14
C PHE A 105 -6.57 10.17 24.23
N CYS A 106 -6.79 11.42 23.83
CA CYS A 106 -6.93 12.58 24.73
C CYS A 106 -5.71 12.77 25.67
N ASP A 107 -5.84 13.54 26.75
CA ASP A 107 -4.78 14.10 27.63
C ASP A 107 -3.86 13.10 28.36
N GLY A 108 -3.46 12.00 27.73
CA GLY A 108 -2.56 10.99 28.28
C GLY A 108 -3.26 9.89 29.09
N GLN A 109 -4.58 9.99 29.30
CA GLN A 109 -5.28 9.16 30.29
C GLN A 109 -5.95 7.92 29.71
N ASN A 110 -6.45 7.97 28.47
CA ASN A 110 -7.11 6.82 27.84
C ASN A 110 -6.18 6.21 26.81
N PHE A 111 -6.10 4.89 26.76
CA PHE A 111 -5.43 4.21 25.65
C PHE A 111 -6.41 3.29 24.92
N GLY A 112 -6.05 2.96 23.68
CA GLY A 112 -6.81 2.02 22.88
C GLY A 112 -5.94 1.40 21.81
N TYR A 113 -6.39 0.26 21.30
CA TYR A 113 -5.80 -0.38 20.14
C TYR A 113 -6.55 0.08 18.91
N ASN A 114 -5.84 0.75 18.00
CA ASN A 114 -6.38 1.24 16.75
C ASN A 114 -6.12 0.20 15.66
N PHE A 115 -7.17 -0.32 15.03
CA PHE A 115 -7.10 -1.26 13.90
C PHE A 115 -7.58 -0.62 12.59
N GLY A 116 -7.61 0.71 12.53
CA GLY A 116 -8.10 1.51 11.40
C GLY A 116 -9.63 1.54 11.32
N CYS A 117 -10.25 0.38 11.18
CA CYS A 117 -11.69 0.21 10.99
C CYS A 117 -12.50 0.07 12.28
N PHE A 118 -11.84 -0.32 13.36
CA PHE A 118 -12.40 -0.32 14.71
C PHE A 118 -11.30 0.03 15.72
N HIS A 119 -11.74 0.35 16.93
CA HIS A 119 -10.90 0.61 18.08
C HIS A 119 -11.31 -0.33 19.21
N ILE A 120 -10.34 -0.72 20.03
CA ILE A 120 -10.57 -1.37 21.32
C ILE A 120 -10.12 -0.39 22.39
N PHE A 121 -11.06 0.21 23.11
CA PHE A 121 -10.79 1.16 24.19
C PHE A 121 -10.76 0.47 25.55
N ASP A 122 -10.29 1.19 26.56
CA ASP A 122 -10.22 0.69 27.94
C ASP A 122 -11.58 0.20 28.48
N HIS A 123 -12.67 0.91 28.17
CA HIS A 123 -14.02 0.50 28.60
C HIS A 123 -14.49 -0.79 27.91
N ASP A 124 -14.09 -1.05 26.66
CA ASP A 124 -14.38 -2.32 26.00
C ASP A 124 -13.68 -3.49 26.73
N LEU A 125 -12.51 -3.22 27.30
CA LEU A 125 -11.71 -4.19 28.07
C LEU A 125 -12.26 -4.45 29.48
N GLU A 126 -13.19 -3.62 29.97
CA GLU A 126 -13.95 -3.89 31.19
C GLU A 126 -15.04 -4.95 30.95
N GLU A 127 -15.53 -5.07 29.72
CA GLU A 127 -16.63 -5.98 29.35
C GLU A 127 -16.15 -7.28 28.66
N ALA A 128 -15.05 -7.23 27.91
CA ALA A 128 -14.52 -8.36 27.15
C ALA A 128 -12.99 -8.38 27.12
N THR A 129 -12.40 -9.54 26.86
CA THR A 129 -10.96 -9.60 26.64
C THR A 129 -10.58 -9.07 25.26
N PHE A 130 -9.35 -8.57 25.14
CA PHE A 130 -8.78 -8.16 23.85
C PHE A 130 -8.90 -9.27 22.80
N GLU A 131 -8.64 -10.52 23.19
CA GLU A 131 -8.70 -11.70 22.33
C GLU A 131 -10.13 -11.97 21.84
N GLN A 132 -11.14 -11.80 22.69
CA GLN A 132 -12.55 -11.95 22.30
C GLN A 132 -12.96 -10.86 21.30
N LEU A 133 -12.48 -9.63 21.48
CA LEU A 133 -12.75 -8.53 20.56
C LEU A 133 -12.05 -8.75 19.21
N CYS A 134 -10.79 -9.20 19.19
CA CYS A 134 -10.11 -9.57 17.95
C CYS A 134 -10.82 -10.71 17.20
N GLU A 135 -11.32 -11.73 17.91
CA GLU A 135 -12.09 -12.82 17.31
C GLU A 135 -13.42 -12.31 16.73
N LEU A 136 -14.11 -11.38 17.41
CA LEU A 136 -15.38 -10.79 16.96
C LEU A 136 -15.25 -10.06 15.60
N TYR A 137 -14.07 -9.48 15.36
CA TYR A 137 -13.73 -8.78 14.11
C TYR A 137 -12.97 -9.66 13.10
N ASP A 138 -12.77 -10.95 13.41
CA ASP A 138 -12.03 -11.92 12.58
C ASP A 138 -10.67 -11.36 12.14
N VAL A 139 -9.88 -10.93 13.14
CA VAL A 139 -8.57 -10.31 12.92
C VAL A 139 -7.53 -11.37 12.58
N GLU A 140 -6.69 -11.06 11.60
CA GLU A 140 -5.48 -11.81 11.28
C GLU A 140 -4.34 -10.81 11.12
N PHE A 141 -3.11 -11.14 11.55
CA PHE A 141 -2.00 -10.18 11.48
C PHE A 141 -0.74 -10.80 10.90
N ILE A 142 0.10 -9.97 10.29
CA ILE A 142 1.43 -10.37 9.84
C ILE A 142 2.32 -10.52 11.07
N GLU A 143 2.80 -11.75 11.30
CA GLU A 143 3.74 -12.02 12.37
C GLU A 143 5.09 -11.40 11.98
N PRO A 144 5.66 -10.47 12.79
CA PRO A 144 6.97 -9.92 12.51
C PRO A 144 8.01 -11.05 12.52
N ASP A 145 8.88 -11.06 11.51
CA ASP A 145 10.04 -11.95 11.51
C ASP A 145 10.88 -11.69 12.78
N LYS A 146 11.36 -12.78 13.40
CA LYS A 146 12.21 -12.71 14.59
C LYS A 146 13.57 -12.08 14.31
#